data_AF-A0AAU5JI58-F1
#
_entry.id   AF-A0AAU5JI58-F1
#
_cell.length_a   1.000
_cell.length_b   1.000
_cell.length_c   1.000
_cell.angle_alpha   90.00
_cell.angle_beta   90.00
_cell.angle_gamma   90.00
#
_symmetry.space_group_name_H-M   'P 1'
#
loop_
_entity.id
_entity.type
_entity.pdbx_description
1 polymer ?
#
loop_
_entity_poly.entity_id
_entity_poly.type
_entity_poly.pdbx_seq_one_letter_code
_entity_poly.pdbx_strand_id
1 'polypeptide(L)'
;MPASLEQLLVQLEAPHWKTPGSTSRKTEGRTAQRTEGQAPVNLTVLDTQAEGHQVLDRVAKLGAEGTPLARREAAALEAAQAMKTEALMHYGEVPRIRQHRCPACGCYSLAPRDGMAICSNRHCGPPGIERRWSFRDLAFAGPGTPKRIRRSEGRPYDVVDQAALVVFLAPTEHPMSSADLTALARTYGLPVWRHPAKTRLRMLSLSDVLTAHAVHTAGREPSTCATPTTQAACTGLADLFFGTTDANAVRVDQAKALCGTCPLKQACLDQAMQVPHTDQFGIFGGLTAAERKQLIRTRKEVA
;
A
#
# COMPACT_ATOMS: atom_id res chain seq x y z
N MET A 1 -14.59 -3.66 14.55
CA MET A 1 -13.14 -3.71 14.32
C MET A 1 -12.84 -4.91 13.45
N PRO A 2 -11.87 -4.84 12.53
CA PRO A 2 -11.52 -5.99 11.71
C PRO A 2 -10.89 -7.09 12.60
N ALA A 3 -11.12 -8.36 12.28
CA ALA A 3 -10.72 -9.49 13.13
C ALA A 3 -9.19 -9.52 13.37
N SER A 4 -8.75 -9.95 14.55
CA SER A 4 -7.32 -10.19 14.79
C SER A 4 -6.81 -11.37 13.98
N LEU A 5 -5.49 -11.49 13.81
CA LEU A 5 -4.91 -12.66 13.13
C LEU A 5 -5.30 -13.96 13.84
N GLU A 6 -5.24 -13.99 15.17
CA GLU A 6 -5.66 -15.16 15.98
C GLU A 6 -7.10 -15.58 15.69
N GLN A 7 -8.03 -14.61 15.65
CA GLN A 7 -9.43 -14.88 15.34
C GLN A 7 -9.61 -15.46 13.94
N LEU A 8 -8.84 -14.97 12.96
CA LEU A 8 -8.87 -15.48 11.58
C LEU A 8 -8.31 -16.91 11.50
N LEU A 9 -7.23 -17.22 12.22
CA LEU A 9 -6.66 -18.57 12.27
C LEU A 9 -7.61 -19.56 12.93
N VAL A 10 -8.28 -19.17 14.02
CA VAL A 10 -9.33 -20.00 14.65
C VAL A 10 -10.47 -20.29 13.67
N GLN A 11 -10.84 -19.33 12.80
CA GLN A 11 -11.85 -19.58 11.78
C GLN A 11 -11.37 -20.57 10.70
N LEU A 12 -10.10 -20.48 10.28
CA LEU A 12 -9.49 -21.44 9.34
C LEU A 12 -9.39 -22.87 9.89
N GLU A 13 -9.44 -23.06 11.21
CA GLU A 13 -9.43 -24.39 11.82
C GLU A 13 -10.69 -25.21 11.53
N ALA A 14 -11.80 -24.53 11.17
CA ALA A 14 -13.08 -25.17 10.95
C ALA A 14 -13.03 -26.22 9.81
N PRO A 15 -13.70 -27.38 9.96
CA PRO A 15 -13.56 -28.51 9.03
C PRO A 15 -13.87 -28.17 7.57
N HIS A 16 -14.78 -27.24 7.32
CA HIS A 16 -15.21 -26.85 5.96
C HIS A 16 -14.13 -26.12 5.14
N TRP A 17 -13.12 -25.54 5.80
CA TRP A 17 -11.95 -24.98 5.10
C TRP A 17 -10.94 -26.05 4.71
N LYS A 18 -10.84 -27.12 5.50
CA LYS A 18 -9.86 -28.19 5.32
C LYS A 18 -10.29 -29.23 4.28
N THR A 19 -11.59 -29.32 3.97
CA THR A 19 -12.10 -30.20 2.92
C THR A 19 -11.99 -29.58 1.52
N PRO A 20 -11.78 -30.38 0.44
CA PRO A 20 -11.62 -29.90 -0.93
C PRO A 20 -12.95 -29.49 -1.54
N GLY A 21 -12.93 -28.55 -2.48
CA GLY A 21 -14.11 -28.10 -3.20
C GLY A 21 -14.86 -26.94 -2.51
N SER A 22 -14.42 -26.49 -1.34
CA SER A 22 -14.98 -25.29 -0.68
C SER A 22 -14.60 -23.98 -1.37
N THR A 23 -13.54 -23.96 -2.19
CA THR A 23 -13.08 -22.76 -2.91
C THR A 23 -13.32 -22.77 -4.42
N SER A 24 -13.73 -23.90 -5.02
CA SER A 24 -14.20 -23.96 -6.41
C SER A 24 -15.13 -25.16 -6.63
N ARG A 25 -16.39 -24.93 -7.02
CA ARG A 25 -17.25 -26.00 -7.57
C ARG A 25 -16.74 -26.37 -8.97
N LYS A 26 -16.01 -27.47 -9.09
CA LYS A 26 -15.89 -28.18 -10.38
C LYS A 26 -16.81 -29.40 -10.33
N THR A 27 -17.67 -29.54 -11.32
CA THR A 27 -18.55 -30.70 -11.51
C THR A 27 -17.70 -31.91 -11.91
N GLU A 28 -17.70 -32.95 -11.09
CA GLU A 28 -17.04 -34.22 -11.43
C GLU A 28 -17.80 -34.92 -12.57
N GLY A 29 -17.04 -35.43 -13.55
CA GLY A 29 -17.57 -36.15 -14.70
C GLY A 29 -18.00 -37.59 -14.37
N ARG A 30 -18.83 -38.15 -15.25
CA ARG A 30 -19.56 -39.43 -15.10
C ARG A 30 -18.68 -40.70 -14.99
N THR A 31 -17.36 -40.58 -15.09
CA THR A 31 -16.38 -41.68 -15.15
C THR A 31 -15.38 -41.72 -13.99
N ALA A 32 -15.55 -40.90 -12.95
CA ALA A 32 -14.68 -40.94 -11.78
C ALA A 32 -14.90 -42.23 -10.96
N GLN A 33 -13.97 -43.18 -11.02
CA GLN A 33 -13.92 -44.29 -10.07
C GLN A 33 -13.35 -43.78 -8.74
N ARG A 34 -14.12 -43.99 -7.66
CA ARG A 34 -13.76 -43.60 -6.29
C ARG A 34 -12.77 -44.62 -5.72
N THR A 35 -11.47 -44.35 -5.81
CA THR A 35 -10.49 -44.96 -4.91
C THR A 35 -10.72 -44.42 -3.50
N GLU A 36 -10.82 -45.29 -2.49
CA GLU A 36 -10.83 -44.92 -1.07
C GLU A 36 -9.46 -44.39 -0.64
N GLY A 37 -9.03 -43.28 -1.24
CA GLY A 37 -7.96 -42.44 -0.70
C GLY A 37 -8.53 -41.59 0.45
N GLN A 38 -7.65 -41.16 1.36
CA GLN A 38 -8.01 -40.11 2.33
C GLN A 38 -8.69 -38.96 1.59
N ALA A 39 -9.75 -38.41 2.20
CA ALA A 39 -10.41 -37.23 1.65
C ALA A 39 -9.33 -36.19 1.36
N PRO A 40 -9.27 -35.63 0.13
CA PRO A 40 -8.22 -34.67 -0.18
C PRO A 40 -8.30 -33.52 0.85
N VAL A 41 -7.23 -32.80 1.08
CA VAL A 41 -7.24 -31.64 1.98
C VAL A 41 -6.90 -30.38 1.21
N ASN A 42 -7.43 -29.24 1.64
CA ASN A 42 -7.08 -27.96 1.06
C ASN A 42 -5.70 -27.51 1.56
N LEU A 43 -4.64 -27.87 0.82
CA LEU A 43 -3.25 -27.58 1.19
C LEU A 43 -3.01 -26.08 1.37
N THR A 44 -3.62 -25.22 0.53
CA THR A 44 -3.50 -23.76 0.64
C THR A 44 -3.98 -23.24 2.00
N VAL A 45 -5.06 -23.80 2.55
CA VAL A 45 -5.56 -23.45 3.89
C VAL A 45 -4.59 -23.90 4.97
N LEU A 46 -4.07 -25.13 4.88
CA LEU A 46 -3.13 -25.66 5.87
C LEU A 46 -1.81 -24.87 5.87
N ASP A 47 -1.28 -24.55 4.70
CA ASP A 47 -0.07 -23.75 4.54
C ASP A 47 -0.28 -22.34 5.12
N THR A 48 -1.42 -21.70 4.80
CA THR A 48 -1.75 -20.37 5.34
C THR A 48 -1.92 -20.39 6.86
N GLN A 49 -2.48 -21.47 7.42
CA GLN A 49 -2.59 -21.66 8.86
C GLN A 49 -1.21 -21.82 9.51
N ALA A 50 -0.36 -22.69 8.95
CA ALA A 50 0.98 -22.95 9.45
C ALA A 50 1.86 -21.69 9.43
N GLU A 51 1.86 -20.97 8.31
CA GLU A 51 2.50 -19.66 8.20
C GLU A 51 1.94 -18.66 9.23
N GLY A 52 0.62 -18.68 9.43
CA GLY A 52 -0.05 -17.86 10.44
C GLY A 52 0.49 -18.04 11.85
N HIS A 53 0.65 -19.28 12.27
CA HIS A 53 1.25 -19.59 13.58
C HIS A 53 2.72 -19.18 13.66
N GLN A 54 3.50 -19.39 12.60
CA GLN A 54 4.89 -18.92 12.55
C GLN A 54 5.00 -17.39 12.67
N VAL A 55 4.05 -16.65 12.08
CA VAL A 55 3.97 -15.19 12.22
C VAL A 55 3.64 -14.81 13.66
N LEU A 56 2.68 -15.47 14.32
CA LEU A 56 2.36 -15.22 15.73
C LEU A 56 3.57 -15.48 16.64
N ASP A 57 4.31 -16.56 16.42
CA ASP A 57 5.54 -16.85 17.16
C ASP A 57 6.60 -15.76 16.96
N ARG A 58 6.76 -15.26 15.72
CA ARG A 58 7.67 -14.16 15.42
C ARG A 58 7.23 -12.86 16.07
N VAL A 59 5.93 -12.55 16.04
CA VAL A 59 5.31 -11.39 16.70
C VAL A 59 5.56 -11.44 18.20
N ALA A 60 5.41 -12.61 18.84
CA ALA A 60 5.69 -12.79 20.26
C ALA A 60 7.18 -12.53 20.60
N LYS A 61 8.11 -13.04 19.77
CA LYS A 61 9.56 -12.77 19.93
C LYS A 61 9.89 -11.28 19.81
N LEU A 62 9.34 -10.61 18.80
CA LEU A 62 9.50 -9.16 18.63
C LEU A 62 8.86 -8.35 19.77
N GLY A 63 7.74 -8.83 20.30
CA GLY A 63 7.10 -8.26 21.49
C GLY A 63 8.00 -8.34 22.72
N ALA A 64 8.72 -9.45 22.91
CA ALA A 64 9.68 -9.64 24.00
C ALA A 64 10.92 -8.72 23.88
N GLU A 65 11.35 -8.35 22.66
CA GLU A 65 12.40 -7.35 22.46
C GLU A 65 11.96 -5.95 22.95
N GLY A 66 10.66 -5.64 22.88
CA GLY A 66 10.06 -4.42 23.43
C GLY A 66 10.42 -3.10 22.72
N THR A 67 11.36 -3.13 21.77
CA THR A 67 11.80 -1.91 21.07
C THR A 67 10.67 -1.32 20.22
N PRO A 68 10.63 0.01 20.01
CA PRO A 68 9.63 0.61 19.13
C PRO A 68 9.69 0.08 17.68
N LEU A 69 10.87 -0.30 17.20
CA LEU A 69 11.05 -0.93 15.89
C LEU A 69 10.43 -2.33 15.86
N ALA A 70 10.74 -3.15 16.86
CA ALA A 70 10.21 -4.50 16.97
C ALA A 70 8.68 -4.50 17.09
N ARG A 71 8.10 -3.55 17.84
CA ARG A 71 6.64 -3.35 17.90
C ARG A 71 6.03 -2.99 16.55
N ARG A 72 6.68 -2.14 15.76
CA ARG A 72 6.23 -1.80 14.40
C ARG A 72 6.36 -2.97 13.43
N GLU A 73 7.46 -3.71 13.50
CA GLU A 73 7.67 -4.91 12.69
C GLU A 73 6.63 -5.98 13.03
N ALA A 74 6.37 -6.20 14.31
CA ALA A 74 5.35 -7.14 14.79
C ALA A 74 3.96 -6.76 14.25
N ALA A 75 3.54 -5.50 14.42
CA ALA A 75 2.26 -5.02 13.92
C ALA A 75 2.14 -5.17 12.39
N ALA A 76 3.23 -4.91 11.65
CA ALA A 76 3.24 -5.05 10.20
C ALA A 76 3.17 -6.51 9.74
N LEU A 77 3.88 -7.43 10.40
CA LEU A 77 3.81 -8.87 10.11
C LEU A 77 2.41 -9.43 10.40
N GLU A 78 1.83 -9.07 11.54
CA GLU A 78 0.47 -9.47 11.90
C GLU A 78 -0.56 -8.95 10.89
N ALA A 79 -0.50 -7.67 10.54
CA ALA A 79 -1.40 -7.08 9.55
C ALA A 79 -1.25 -7.71 8.16
N ALA A 80 -0.01 -7.99 7.74
CA ALA A 80 0.26 -8.65 6.46
C ALA A 80 -0.34 -10.05 6.38
N GLN A 81 -0.16 -10.85 7.45
CA GLN A 81 -0.71 -12.19 7.50
C GLN A 81 -2.23 -12.18 7.63
N ALA A 82 -2.81 -11.25 8.40
CA ALA A 82 -4.25 -11.09 8.48
C ALA A 82 -4.87 -10.78 7.11
N MET A 83 -4.26 -9.89 6.32
CA MET A 83 -4.68 -9.61 4.94
C MET A 83 -4.58 -10.85 4.03
N LYS A 84 -3.52 -11.66 4.18
CA LYS A 84 -3.36 -12.92 3.43
C LYS A 84 -4.47 -13.91 3.78
N THR A 85 -4.76 -14.07 5.07
CA THR A 85 -5.82 -14.96 5.55
C THR A 85 -7.20 -14.50 5.09
N GLU A 86 -7.51 -13.19 5.18
CA GLU A 86 -8.75 -12.62 4.65
C GLU A 86 -8.92 -12.87 3.14
N ALA A 87 -7.85 -12.68 2.35
CA ALA A 87 -7.88 -12.93 0.92
C ALA A 87 -8.26 -14.38 0.58
N LEU A 88 -7.79 -15.33 1.39
CA LEU A 88 -8.15 -16.73 1.25
C LEU A 88 -9.61 -16.99 1.63
N MET A 89 -10.07 -16.41 2.74
CA MET A 89 -11.41 -16.65 3.27
C MET A 89 -12.53 -15.94 2.49
N HIS A 90 -12.23 -14.82 1.84
CA HIS A 90 -13.21 -13.98 1.15
C HIS A 90 -13.00 -13.95 -0.37
N TYR A 91 -12.49 -15.04 -0.97
CA TYR A 91 -12.33 -15.19 -2.43
C TYR A 91 -11.58 -14.03 -3.10
N GLY A 92 -10.50 -13.57 -2.47
CA GLY A 92 -9.67 -12.47 -2.94
C GLY A 92 -10.15 -11.08 -2.52
N GLU A 93 -11.32 -10.96 -1.88
CA GLU A 93 -11.68 -9.72 -1.20
C GLU A 93 -10.89 -9.58 0.10
N VAL A 94 -10.41 -8.38 0.38
CA VAL A 94 -9.68 -8.07 1.60
C VAL A 94 -10.22 -6.74 2.10
N PRO A 95 -11.27 -6.74 2.95
CA PRO A 95 -11.92 -5.52 3.41
C PRO A 95 -10.93 -4.53 4.03
N ARG A 96 -9.90 -5.03 4.71
CA ARG A 96 -8.86 -4.21 5.33
C ARG A 96 -8.03 -3.43 4.31
N ILE A 97 -7.75 -4.00 3.12
CA ILE A 97 -7.01 -3.31 2.06
C ILE A 97 -7.75 -2.07 1.56
N ARG A 98 -9.09 -2.12 1.52
CA ARG A 98 -9.91 -0.96 1.12
C ARG A 98 -9.84 0.19 2.12
N GLN A 99 -9.37 -0.06 3.35
CA GLN A 99 -9.15 0.97 4.37
C GLN A 99 -7.79 1.67 4.21
N HIS A 100 -6.84 1.04 3.50
CA HIS A 100 -5.53 1.64 3.24
C HIS A 100 -5.59 2.61 2.07
N ARG A 101 -5.15 3.84 2.31
CA ARG A 101 -4.88 4.81 1.24
C ARG A 101 -3.61 4.39 0.50
N CYS A 102 -3.61 4.61 -0.82
CA CYS A 102 -2.48 4.33 -1.69
C CYS A 102 -1.21 5.08 -1.22
N PRO A 103 -0.11 4.38 -0.91
CA PRO A 103 1.14 5.00 -0.51
C PRO A 103 1.81 5.87 -1.57
N ALA A 104 1.39 5.78 -2.84
CA ALA A 104 1.97 6.57 -3.91
C ALA A 104 1.18 7.85 -4.22
N CYS A 105 -0.15 7.86 -4.09
CA CYS A 105 -0.94 9.06 -4.36
C CYS A 105 -1.64 9.66 -3.13
N GLY A 106 -1.80 8.93 -2.03
CA GLY A 106 -2.50 9.40 -0.82
C GLY A 106 -4.02 9.56 -0.95
N CYS A 107 -4.58 9.43 -2.15
CA CYS A 107 -5.98 9.78 -2.45
C CYS A 107 -6.97 8.62 -2.40
N TYR A 108 -6.56 7.44 -2.86
CA TYR A 108 -7.49 6.35 -3.17
C TYR A 108 -7.20 5.12 -2.34
N SER A 109 -8.28 4.48 -1.90
CA SER A 109 -8.22 3.14 -1.33
C SER A 109 -7.60 2.15 -2.30
N LEU A 110 -6.82 1.23 -1.74
CA LEU A 110 -6.28 0.12 -2.52
C LEU A 110 -7.34 -0.96 -2.75
N ALA A 111 -7.15 -1.71 -3.83
CA ALA A 111 -7.94 -2.90 -4.15
C ALA A 111 -7.03 -4.13 -4.12
N PRO A 112 -7.48 -5.26 -3.54
CA PRO A 112 -6.76 -6.52 -3.64
C PRO A 112 -6.77 -7.04 -5.08
N ARG A 113 -5.64 -7.57 -5.54
CA ARG A 113 -5.52 -8.31 -6.79
C ARG A 113 -4.30 -9.23 -6.75
N ASP A 114 -4.51 -10.52 -7.00
CA ASP A 114 -3.45 -11.54 -7.10
C ASP A 114 -2.51 -11.54 -5.87
N GLY A 115 -3.07 -11.41 -4.65
CA GLY A 115 -2.28 -11.36 -3.41
C GLY A 115 -1.52 -10.05 -3.16
N MET A 116 -1.76 -9.03 -4.00
CA MET A 116 -1.15 -7.70 -3.90
C MET A 116 -2.22 -6.64 -3.68
N ALA A 117 -1.84 -5.51 -3.10
CA ALA A 117 -2.67 -4.32 -3.04
C ALA A 117 -2.35 -3.39 -4.21
N ILE A 118 -3.36 -2.92 -4.95
CA ILE A 118 -3.20 -2.11 -6.16
C ILE A 118 -4.00 -0.82 -6.08
N CYS A 119 -3.44 0.28 -6.56
CA CYS A 119 -4.17 1.54 -6.71
C CYS A 119 -5.06 1.50 -7.95
N SER A 120 -6.34 1.89 -7.80
CA SER A 120 -7.28 1.98 -8.92
C SER A 120 -6.89 3.02 -9.98
N ASN A 121 -6.02 3.98 -9.64
CA ASN A 121 -5.46 4.92 -10.61
C ASN A 121 -4.25 4.29 -11.33
N ARG A 122 -4.40 3.96 -12.62
CA ARG A 122 -3.32 3.38 -13.44
C ARG A 122 -2.08 4.27 -13.54
N HIS A 123 -2.23 5.58 -13.39
CA HIS A 123 -1.15 6.57 -13.52
C HIS A 123 -0.40 6.82 -12.20
N CYS A 124 -0.85 6.16 -11.13
CA CYS A 124 -0.14 6.15 -9.86
C CYS A 124 1.14 5.30 -9.93
N GLY A 125 2.20 5.64 -9.19
CA GLY A 125 3.50 4.92 -9.17
C GLY A 125 4.65 5.59 -9.96
N PRO A 126 5.89 5.70 -9.44
CA PRO A 126 7.07 6.21 -10.18
C PRO A 126 7.33 5.42 -11.47
N PRO A 127 8.00 6.00 -12.48
CA PRO A 127 8.48 5.22 -13.61
C PRO A 127 9.34 4.06 -13.09
N GLY A 128 9.02 2.82 -13.45
CA GLY A 128 9.77 1.62 -13.05
C GLY A 128 9.40 1.01 -11.69
N ILE A 129 8.41 1.53 -10.95
CA ILE A 129 7.90 0.88 -9.73
C ILE A 129 6.51 0.29 -10.00
N GLU A 130 6.33 -0.98 -9.63
CA GLU A 130 5.04 -1.64 -9.74
C GLU A 130 3.98 -0.95 -8.86
N ARG A 131 2.77 -0.80 -9.39
CA ARG A 131 1.58 -0.25 -8.70
C ARG A 131 1.00 -1.23 -7.67
N ARG A 132 1.86 -2.09 -7.13
CA ARG A 132 1.54 -3.29 -6.39
C ARG A 132 2.36 -3.25 -5.13
N TRP A 133 1.69 -3.30 -3.99
CA TRP A 133 2.35 -3.48 -2.70
C TRP A 133 2.08 -4.89 -2.25
N SER A 134 3.12 -5.60 -1.81
CA SER A 134 2.90 -6.77 -0.97
C SER A 134 2.19 -6.30 0.30
N PHE A 135 1.41 -7.18 0.94
CA PHE A 135 0.72 -6.80 2.18
C PHE A 135 1.70 -6.38 3.29
N ARG A 136 2.92 -6.94 3.26
CA ARG A 136 4.03 -6.54 4.14
C ARG A 136 4.48 -5.11 3.84
N ASP A 137 4.80 -4.79 2.59
CA ASP A 137 5.28 -3.46 2.22
C ASP A 137 4.21 -2.39 2.50
N LEU A 138 2.94 -2.72 2.26
CA LEU A 138 1.82 -1.83 2.54
C LEU A 138 1.73 -1.45 4.02
N ALA A 139 2.02 -2.39 4.93
CA ALA A 139 2.01 -2.13 6.36
C ALA A 139 3.12 -1.14 6.80
N PHE A 140 4.19 -1.01 6.01
CA PHE A 140 5.29 -0.05 6.27
C PHE A 140 5.21 1.23 5.44
N ALA A 141 4.29 1.30 4.48
CA ALA A 141 4.26 2.39 3.51
C ALA A 141 3.41 3.57 4.01
N GLY A 142 3.99 4.77 4.01
CA GLY A 142 3.29 6.02 4.31
C GLY A 142 2.54 6.59 3.09
N PRO A 143 1.63 7.55 3.28
CA PRO A 143 0.91 8.20 2.19
C PRO A 143 1.88 9.02 1.31
N GLY A 144 1.68 8.91 -0.02
CA GLY A 144 2.49 9.59 -1.03
C GLY A 144 1.84 10.85 -1.54
N THR A 145 2.57 11.59 -2.38
CA THR A 145 2.08 12.83 -2.98
C THR A 145 1.29 12.58 -4.27
N PRO A 146 0.13 13.23 -4.45
CA PRO A 146 -0.64 13.19 -5.70
C PRO A 146 0.22 13.57 -6.89
N LYS A 147 0.09 12.81 -7.98
CA LYS A 147 0.89 13.01 -9.20
C LYS A 147 0.23 13.98 -10.17
N ARG A 148 1.05 14.58 -11.03
CA ARG A 148 0.56 15.33 -12.19
C ARG A 148 -0.31 14.44 -13.09
N ILE A 149 -1.31 15.05 -13.70
CA ILE A 149 -2.26 14.38 -14.59
C ILE A 149 -1.52 13.83 -15.81
N ARG A 150 -1.58 12.52 -16.00
CA ARG A 150 -1.20 11.84 -17.24
C ARG A 150 -2.47 11.47 -17.99
N ARG A 151 -2.60 11.96 -19.22
CA ARG A 151 -3.71 11.62 -20.10
C ARG A 151 -3.42 10.31 -20.81
N SER A 152 -4.47 9.59 -21.12
CA SER A 152 -4.34 8.35 -21.87
C SER A 152 -4.35 8.62 -23.37
N GLU A 153 -3.48 7.93 -24.07
CA GLU A 153 -3.47 7.90 -25.53
C GLU A 153 -4.46 6.84 -26.00
N GLY A 154 -5.38 7.22 -26.89
CA GLY A 154 -6.44 6.33 -27.37
C GLY A 154 -7.53 6.02 -26.33
N ARG A 155 -8.32 4.96 -26.57
CA ARG A 155 -9.40 4.52 -25.67
C ARG A 155 -8.88 3.47 -24.68
N PRO A 156 -8.76 3.77 -23.38
CA PRO A 156 -8.28 2.82 -22.40
C PRO A 156 -9.33 1.75 -22.07
N TYR A 157 -8.89 0.66 -21.42
CA TYR A 157 -9.77 -0.47 -21.06
C TYR A 157 -10.69 -0.17 -19.87
N ASP A 158 -10.39 0.85 -19.07
CA ASP A 158 -11.15 1.23 -17.86
C ASP A 158 -12.14 2.38 -18.12
N VAL A 159 -12.62 2.49 -19.36
CA VAL A 159 -13.66 3.44 -19.73
C VAL A 159 -14.99 2.95 -19.18
N VAL A 160 -15.59 3.75 -18.31
CA VAL A 160 -16.83 3.42 -17.58
C VAL A 160 -17.82 4.58 -17.67
N ASP A 161 -19.10 4.28 -17.43
CA ASP A 161 -20.15 5.29 -17.36
C ASP A 161 -19.97 6.19 -16.13
N GLN A 162 -20.39 7.46 -16.23
CA GLN A 162 -20.33 8.39 -15.11
C GLN A 162 -21.02 7.86 -13.84
N ALA A 163 -22.13 7.13 -13.97
CA ALA A 163 -22.80 6.53 -12.81
C ALA A 163 -21.90 5.56 -12.03
N ALA A 164 -21.07 4.77 -12.72
CA ALA A 164 -20.12 3.87 -12.07
C ALA A 164 -19.02 4.65 -11.34
N LEU A 165 -18.58 5.79 -11.89
CA LEU A 165 -17.61 6.68 -11.24
C LEU A 165 -18.17 7.34 -9.99
N VAL A 166 -19.43 7.79 -10.02
CA VAL A 166 -20.12 8.34 -8.85
C VAL A 166 -20.16 7.31 -7.73
N VAL A 167 -20.55 6.06 -8.03
CA VAL A 167 -20.57 4.97 -7.05
C VAL A 167 -19.16 4.67 -6.53
N PHE A 168 -18.16 4.67 -7.40
CA PHE A 168 -16.77 4.42 -7.02
C PHE A 168 -16.21 5.52 -6.09
N LEU A 169 -16.55 6.79 -6.34
CA LEU A 169 -16.06 7.93 -5.56
C LEU A 169 -16.90 8.20 -4.31
N ALA A 170 -18.13 7.70 -4.23
CA ALA A 170 -19.02 7.85 -3.08
C ALA A 170 -18.39 7.52 -1.71
N PRO A 171 -17.63 6.40 -1.54
CA PRO A 171 -17.00 6.08 -0.26
C PRO A 171 -15.73 6.89 0.03
N THR A 172 -15.25 7.70 -0.92
CA THR A 172 -14.11 8.59 -0.66
C THR A 172 -14.57 9.80 0.14
N GLU A 173 -13.64 10.48 0.83
CA GLU A 173 -13.96 11.73 1.55
C GLU A 173 -14.47 12.85 0.62
N HIS A 174 -14.33 12.69 -0.69
CA HIS A 174 -14.66 13.69 -1.72
C HIS A 174 -15.53 13.04 -2.80
N PRO A 175 -16.80 12.73 -2.49
CA PRO A 175 -17.70 12.19 -3.48
C PRO A 175 -17.91 13.21 -4.62
N MET A 176 -18.03 12.73 -5.85
CA MET A 176 -18.33 13.57 -7.01
C MET A 176 -19.67 13.19 -7.61
N SER A 177 -20.51 14.18 -7.94
CA SER A 177 -21.70 13.97 -8.76
C SER A 177 -21.33 13.86 -10.26
N SER A 178 -22.27 13.41 -11.09
CA SER A 178 -22.11 13.42 -12.55
C SER A 178 -21.85 14.82 -13.11
N ALA A 179 -22.41 15.86 -12.48
CA ALA A 179 -22.16 17.24 -12.86
C ALA A 179 -20.71 17.65 -12.55
N ASP A 180 -20.20 17.28 -11.37
CA ASP A 180 -18.81 17.54 -10.97
C ASP A 180 -17.83 16.81 -11.87
N LEU A 181 -18.10 15.54 -12.20
CA LEU A 181 -17.29 14.77 -13.17
C LEU A 181 -17.25 15.43 -14.54
N THR A 182 -18.37 16.01 -14.98
CA THR A 182 -18.46 16.74 -16.24
C THR A 182 -17.72 18.09 -16.19
N ALA A 183 -17.72 18.76 -15.04
CA ALA A 183 -16.92 19.97 -14.83
C ALA A 183 -15.42 19.64 -14.79
N LEU A 184 -15.04 18.63 -14.01
CA LEU A 184 -13.67 18.12 -13.88
C LEU A 184 -13.09 17.73 -15.24
N ALA A 185 -13.85 16.96 -16.03
CA ALA A 185 -13.44 16.56 -17.38
C ALA A 185 -13.18 17.77 -18.29
N ARG A 186 -13.98 18.84 -18.18
CA ARG A 186 -13.75 20.08 -18.92
C ARG A 186 -12.52 20.83 -18.42
N THR A 187 -12.40 21.04 -17.10
CA THR A 187 -11.29 21.77 -16.47
C THR A 187 -9.94 21.15 -16.81
N TYR A 188 -9.83 19.82 -16.77
CA TYR A 188 -8.57 19.11 -17.00
C TYR A 188 -8.43 18.56 -18.43
N GLY A 189 -9.40 18.84 -19.32
CA GLY A 189 -9.41 18.39 -20.70
C GLY A 189 -9.33 16.87 -20.84
N LEU A 190 -10.13 16.13 -20.05
CA LEU A 190 -10.17 14.68 -20.09
C LEU A 190 -10.91 14.19 -21.34
N PRO A 191 -10.42 13.12 -22.02
CA PRO A 191 -11.14 12.54 -23.13
C PRO A 191 -12.50 11.98 -22.69
N VAL A 192 -13.54 12.20 -23.51
CA VAL A 192 -14.90 11.73 -23.26
C VAL A 192 -15.32 10.82 -24.41
N TRP A 193 -15.77 9.62 -24.07
CA TRP A 193 -16.27 8.65 -25.04
C TRP A 193 -17.80 8.56 -24.96
N ARG A 194 -18.44 8.12 -26.04
CA ARG A 194 -19.88 7.84 -26.07
C ARG A 194 -20.11 6.35 -25.84
N HIS A 195 -21.12 6.01 -25.04
CA HIS A 195 -21.48 4.62 -24.84
C HIS A 195 -22.02 4.00 -26.14
N PRO A 196 -21.54 2.80 -26.57
CA PRO A 196 -21.86 2.23 -27.87
C PRO A 196 -23.35 1.94 -28.06
N ALA A 197 -24.04 1.46 -27.02
CA ALA A 197 -25.47 1.16 -27.08
C ALA A 197 -26.39 2.28 -26.55
N LYS A 198 -25.83 3.30 -25.88
CA LYS A 198 -26.59 4.33 -25.16
C LYS A 198 -25.94 5.68 -25.42
N THR A 199 -26.07 6.18 -26.64
CA THR A 199 -25.30 7.34 -27.17
C THR A 199 -25.40 8.63 -26.35
N ARG A 200 -26.42 8.76 -25.50
CA ARG A 200 -26.58 9.89 -24.55
C ARG A 200 -25.70 9.77 -23.30
N LEU A 201 -25.22 8.57 -22.96
CA LEU A 201 -24.32 8.36 -21.83
C LEU A 201 -22.88 8.69 -22.20
N ARG A 202 -22.26 9.50 -21.36
CA ARG A 202 -20.84 9.85 -21.44
C ARG A 202 -20.05 8.85 -20.62
N MET A 203 -19.01 8.31 -21.25
CA MET A 203 -18.03 7.45 -20.59
C MET A 203 -16.73 8.23 -20.40
N LEU A 204 -16.09 7.98 -19.28
CA LEU A 204 -14.81 8.54 -18.90
C LEU A 204 -13.89 7.40 -18.47
N SER A 205 -12.59 7.59 -18.60
CA SER A 205 -11.63 6.64 -18.07
C SER A 205 -11.56 6.82 -16.56
N LEU A 206 -11.74 5.72 -15.82
CA LEU A 206 -11.60 5.71 -14.37
C LEU A 206 -10.26 6.34 -13.96
N SER A 207 -9.15 5.87 -14.50
CA SER A 207 -7.83 6.34 -14.07
C SER A 207 -7.55 7.81 -14.39
N ASP A 208 -8.00 8.31 -15.55
CA ASP A 208 -7.82 9.73 -15.91
C ASP A 208 -8.64 10.62 -14.97
N VAL A 209 -9.88 10.22 -14.65
CA VAL A 209 -10.74 10.89 -13.66
C VAL A 209 -10.11 10.86 -12.28
N LEU A 210 -9.63 9.70 -11.82
CA LEU A 210 -8.96 9.58 -10.53
C LEU A 210 -7.69 10.45 -10.47
N THR A 211 -6.93 10.58 -11.55
CA THR A 211 -5.76 11.47 -11.51
C THR A 211 -6.17 12.94 -11.44
N ALA A 212 -7.16 13.36 -12.22
CA ALA A 212 -7.66 14.72 -12.20
C ALA A 212 -8.31 15.09 -10.86
N HIS A 213 -9.12 14.18 -10.29
CA HIS A 213 -9.77 14.37 -9.00
C HIS A 213 -8.74 14.55 -7.89
N ALA A 214 -7.71 13.70 -7.84
CA ALA A 214 -6.63 13.79 -6.86
C ALA A 214 -5.89 15.14 -6.90
N VAL A 215 -5.59 15.64 -8.10
CA VAL A 215 -4.94 16.96 -8.28
C VAL A 215 -5.91 18.10 -7.92
N HIS A 216 -7.18 17.95 -8.26
CA HIS A 216 -8.21 18.95 -7.98
C HIS A 216 -8.45 19.13 -6.48
N THR A 217 -8.60 18.03 -5.74
CA THR A 217 -8.81 18.05 -4.30
C THR A 217 -7.56 18.53 -3.57
N ALA A 218 -6.37 18.04 -3.92
CA ALA A 218 -5.12 18.51 -3.31
C ALA A 218 -4.86 20.01 -3.49
N GLY A 219 -5.31 20.60 -4.61
CA GLY A 219 -5.21 22.03 -4.86
C GLY A 219 -6.21 22.89 -4.08
N ARG A 220 -7.35 22.32 -3.64
CA ARG A 220 -8.38 23.03 -2.87
C ARG A 220 -8.22 22.83 -1.37
N GLU A 221 -7.81 21.63 -0.96
CA GLU A 221 -7.63 21.24 0.42
C GLU A 221 -6.46 20.25 0.52
N PRO A 222 -5.24 20.72 0.86
CA PRO A 222 -4.04 19.89 0.82
C PRO A 222 -4.12 18.64 1.69
N SER A 223 -4.83 18.71 2.82
CA SER A 223 -4.92 17.66 3.84
C SER A 223 -5.65 16.39 3.40
N THR A 224 -6.47 16.43 2.34
CA THR A 224 -7.43 15.35 2.06
C THR A 224 -6.93 14.29 1.10
N CYS A 225 -6.00 14.66 0.23
CA CYS A 225 -5.34 13.76 -0.72
C CYS A 225 -3.83 13.66 -0.49
N ALA A 226 -3.31 14.52 0.39
CA ALA A 226 -1.96 14.50 0.91
C ALA A 226 -2.00 15.08 2.33
N THR A 227 -2.49 14.33 3.33
CA THR A 227 -1.77 14.45 4.59
C THR A 227 -0.56 13.54 4.41
N PRO A 228 0.63 14.06 4.01
CA PRO A 228 1.83 13.37 4.47
C PRO A 228 1.62 13.22 5.97
N THR A 229 1.87 12.05 6.52
CA THR A 229 2.00 11.97 7.97
C THR A 229 2.97 13.10 8.32
N THR A 230 2.50 14.13 9.01
CA THR A 230 3.37 15.24 9.43
C THR A 230 4.43 14.73 10.39
N GLN A 231 4.23 13.51 10.91
CA GLN A 231 5.25 12.67 11.51
C GLN A 231 6.20 12.08 10.47
N ALA A 232 7.48 12.34 10.68
CA ALA A 232 8.55 11.59 10.03
C ALA A 232 8.40 10.09 10.29
N ALA A 233 8.71 9.25 9.30
CA ALA A 233 8.65 7.79 9.45
C ALA A 233 9.49 7.29 10.64
N CYS A 234 10.57 8.00 10.98
CA CYS A 234 11.44 7.72 12.13
C CYS A 234 10.88 8.14 13.50
N THR A 235 9.67 8.70 13.58
CA THR A 235 9.13 9.19 14.87
C THR A 235 9.04 8.05 15.88
N GLY A 236 9.62 8.22 17.06
CA GLY A 236 9.67 7.20 18.12
C GLY A 236 10.73 6.10 17.91
N LEU A 237 11.61 6.23 16.91
CA LEU A 237 12.67 5.26 16.61
C LEU A 237 14.08 5.83 16.85
N ALA A 238 14.24 6.77 17.79
CA ALA A 238 15.52 7.46 18.01
C ALA A 238 16.71 6.49 18.17
N ASP A 239 16.54 5.38 18.88
CA ASP A 239 17.59 4.38 19.11
C ASP A 239 18.14 3.76 17.82
N LEU A 240 17.28 3.60 16.79
CA LEU A 240 17.70 3.09 15.48
C LEU A 240 18.61 4.11 14.75
N PHE A 241 18.32 5.41 14.92
CA PHE A 241 19.01 6.49 14.21
C PHE A 241 20.24 7.02 14.94
N PHE A 242 20.27 6.96 16.27
CA PHE A 242 21.30 7.55 17.13
C PHE A 242 22.06 6.54 18.01
N GLY A 243 21.90 5.23 17.76
CA GLY A 243 22.59 4.19 18.51
C GLY A 243 24.12 4.35 18.50
N THR A 244 24.74 4.07 19.66
CA THR A 244 26.16 4.31 19.95
C THR A 244 27.13 3.40 19.20
N THR A 245 26.64 2.33 18.56
CA THR A 245 27.42 1.48 17.65
C THR A 245 27.10 1.85 16.19
N ASP A 246 27.86 2.78 15.64
CA ASP A 246 27.90 3.10 14.20
C ASP A 246 28.43 1.96 13.33
N ALA A 247 28.94 0.88 13.94
CA ALA A 247 29.51 -0.28 13.27
C ALA A 247 28.52 -1.41 12.94
N ASN A 248 27.25 -1.34 13.38
CA ASN A 248 26.29 -2.38 13.04
C ASN A 248 25.67 -2.08 11.67
N ALA A 249 26.28 -2.59 10.60
CA ALA A 249 25.83 -2.41 9.21
C ALA A 249 24.32 -2.70 9.05
N VAL A 250 23.82 -3.72 9.75
CA VAL A 250 22.39 -4.09 9.74
C VAL A 250 21.51 -2.95 10.26
N ARG A 251 21.91 -2.24 11.32
CA ARG A 251 21.18 -1.08 11.87
C ARG A 251 21.15 0.06 10.86
N VAL A 252 22.30 0.36 10.26
CA VAL A 252 22.43 1.45 9.28
C VAL A 252 21.54 1.18 8.07
N ASP A 253 21.54 -0.05 7.56
CA ASP A 253 20.71 -0.46 6.43
C ASP A 253 19.22 -0.35 6.75
N GLN A 254 18.79 -0.80 7.94
CA GLN A 254 17.41 -0.65 8.41
C GLN A 254 16.99 0.83 8.52
N ALA A 255 17.84 1.69 9.10
CA ALA A 255 17.57 3.11 9.21
C ALA A 255 17.48 3.78 7.83
N LYS A 256 18.37 3.42 6.90
CA LYS A 256 18.37 3.93 5.52
C LYS A 256 17.14 3.48 4.74
N ALA A 257 16.73 2.22 4.90
CA ALA A 257 15.50 1.71 4.29
C ALA A 257 14.27 2.50 4.75
N LEU A 258 14.16 2.79 6.05
CA LEU A 258 13.09 3.64 6.61
C LEU A 258 13.16 5.08 6.08
N CYS A 259 14.35 5.66 5.97
CA CYS A 259 14.50 6.97 5.33
C CYS A 259 14.09 6.95 3.85
N GLY A 260 14.27 5.84 3.14
CA GLY A 260 13.90 5.67 1.74
C GLY A 260 12.39 5.77 1.49
N THR A 261 11.57 5.41 2.48
CA THR A 261 10.10 5.51 2.40
C THR A 261 9.55 6.80 2.99
N CYS A 262 10.39 7.62 3.64
CA CYS A 262 9.95 8.82 4.35
C CYS A 262 9.70 9.99 3.37
N PRO A 263 8.49 10.58 3.33
CA PRO A 263 8.19 11.73 2.46
C PRO A 263 8.99 12.99 2.86
N LEU A 264 9.43 13.08 4.11
CA LEU A 264 10.22 14.19 4.64
C LEU A 264 11.73 14.01 4.43
N LYS A 265 12.18 12.98 3.68
CA LYS A 265 13.61 12.66 3.51
C LYS A 265 14.45 13.86 3.07
N GLN A 266 14.01 14.56 2.01
CA GLN A 266 14.76 15.69 1.46
C GLN A 266 14.78 16.89 2.41
N ALA A 267 13.61 17.29 2.93
CA ALA A 267 13.52 18.38 3.91
C ALA A 267 14.33 18.11 5.18
N CYS A 268 14.33 16.85 5.66
CA CYS A 268 15.15 16.40 6.77
C CYS A 268 16.65 16.52 6.46
N LEU A 269 17.09 16.13 5.27
CA LEU A 269 18.49 16.28 4.86
C LEU A 269 18.89 17.75 4.78
N ASP A 270 18.08 18.58 4.14
CA ASP A 270 18.39 20.00 3.95
C ASP A 270 18.49 20.72 5.30
N GLN A 271 17.56 20.45 6.22
CA GLN A 271 17.61 21.00 7.57
C GLN A 271 18.79 20.44 8.37
N ALA A 272 19.08 19.14 8.28
CA ALA A 272 20.25 18.56 8.92
C ALA A 272 21.53 19.23 8.44
N MET A 273 21.67 19.54 7.15
CA MET A 273 22.86 20.20 6.60
C MET A 273 23.04 21.66 7.03
N GLN A 274 21.98 22.31 7.54
CA GLN A 274 22.02 23.68 8.08
C GLN A 274 22.43 23.72 9.55
N VAL A 275 22.25 22.61 10.29
CA VAL A 275 22.57 22.54 11.72
C VAL A 275 24.08 22.36 11.92
N PRO A 276 24.74 23.16 12.78
CA PRO A 276 26.13 22.95 13.15
C PRO A 276 26.36 21.54 13.71
N HIS A 277 27.51 20.94 13.42
CA HIS A 277 27.89 19.60 13.92
C HIS A 277 27.02 18.43 13.42
N THR A 278 26.25 18.63 12.35
CA THR A 278 25.45 17.59 11.70
C THR A 278 26.28 16.39 11.20
N ASP A 279 27.58 16.52 11.05
CA ASP A 279 28.49 15.47 10.56
C ASP A 279 29.06 14.57 11.66
N GLN A 280 28.58 14.70 12.91
CA GLN A 280 29.16 13.99 14.06
C GLN A 280 28.41 12.72 14.46
N PHE A 281 27.08 12.70 14.40
CA PHE A 281 26.29 11.57 14.90
C PHE A 281 25.06 11.28 14.06
N GLY A 282 24.63 10.02 14.08
CA GLY A 282 23.32 9.58 13.64
C GLY A 282 23.04 9.64 12.12
N ILE A 283 21.85 9.17 11.77
CA ILE A 283 21.38 9.05 10.39
C ILE A 283 20.26 10.06 10.12
N PHE A 284 20.45 10.90 9.11
CA PHE A 284 19.50 11.96 8.74
C PHE A 284 19.31 11.97 7.23
N GLY A 285 18.06 12.09 6.77
CA GLY A 285 17.78 12.11 5.33
C GLY A 285 18.27 10.88 4.56
N GLY A 286 18.51 9.75 5.24
CA GLY A 286 19.08 8.53 4.67
C GLY A 286 20.60 8.52 4.50
N LEU A 287 21.31 9.48 5.08
CA LEU A 287 22.77 9.53 5.10
C LEU A 287 23.29 9.37 6.53
N THR A 288 24.39 8.65 6.70
CA THR A 288 25.18 8.58 7.93
C THR A 288 25.98 9.87 8.15
N ALA A 289 26.51 10.05 9.37
CA ALA A 289 27.41 11.16 9.69
C ALA A 289 28.61 11.24 8.72
N ALA A 290 29.24 10.11 8.43
CA ALA A 290 30.37 10.02 7.49
C ALA A 290 29.98 10.41 6.05
N GLU A 291 28.82 9.96 5.57
CA GLU A 291 28.33 10.30 4.22
C GLU A 291 27.96 11.79 4.11
N ARG A 292 27.35 12.37 5.16
CA ARG A 292 27.09 13.82 5.21
C ARG A 292 28.39 14.61 5.20
N LYS A 293 29.42 14.18 5.95
CA LYS A 293 30.75 14.80 5.95
C LYS A 293 31.37 14.81 4.55
N GLN A 294 31.28 13.70 3.82
CA GLN A 294 31.76 13.62 2.45
C GLN A 294 30.98 14.58 1.53
N LEU A 295 29.65 14.62 1.65
CA LEU A 295 28.81 15.52 0.87
C LEU A 295 29.15 17.01 1.11
N ILE A 296 29.42 17.40 2.36
CA ILE A 296 29.86 18.76 2.71
C ILE A 296 31.19 19.09 2.03
N ARG A 297 32.16 18.16 2.05
CA ARG A 297 33.47 18.35 1.40
C ARG A 297 33.31 18.58 -0.10
N THR A 298 32.55 17.71 -0.77
CA THR A 298 32.31 17.83 -2.21
C THR A 298 31.59 19.13 -2.59
N ARG A 299 30.63 19.60 -1.77
CA ARG A 299 29.96 20.90 -2.00
C ARG A 299 30.92 22.09 -1.87
N LYS A 300 31.95 22.00 -1.03
CA LYS A 300 32.98 23.04 -0.88
C LYS A 300 34.00 23.02 -2.01
N GLU A 301 34.26 21.86 -2.62
CA GLU A 301 35.22 21.71 -3.72
C GLU A 301 34.65 22.20 -5.07
N VAL A 302 33.32 22.25 -5.20
CA VAL A 302 32.60 22.68 -6.41
C VAL A 302 32.19 24.16 -6.38
N ALA A 303 32.26 24.80 -5.21
CA ALA A 303 31.91 26.22 -5.00
C ALA A 303 33.16 27.11 -5.08
#